data_AF-A0A1H4JJM8-F1
#
_entry.id   AF-A0A1H4JJM8-F1
#
_cell.length_a   1.000
_cell.length_b   1.000
_cell.length_c   1.000
_cell.angle_alpha   90.00
_cell.angle_beta   90.00
_cell.angle_gamma   90.00
#
_symmetry.space_group_name_H-M   'P 1'
#
loop_
_entity.id
_entity.type
_entity.pdbx_description
1 polymer ?
#
loop_
_entity_poly.entity_id
_entity_poly.type
_entity_poly.pdbx_seq_one_letter_code
_entity_poly.pdbx_strand_id
1 'polypeptide(L)'
;MAVHHTKDKGDLGTAKAHADLVERGFLVLFPATEHAEFDLVAYRDDVFHRVQVKYRSSRSGTLLVAFRSVWSDRHGTHLKPSDKSQVDVLCIYSPESRH
;
A
#
# COMPACT_ATOMS: atom_id res chain seq x y z
N MET A 1 5.60 10.11 -22.37
CA MET A 1 5.08 9.02 -21.51
C MET A 1 3.87 9.57 -20.78
N ALA A 2 2.70 8.94 -20.87
CA ALA A 2 1.50 9.43 -20.20
C ALA A 2 1.68 9.31 -18.68
N VAL A 3 1.63 10.45 -17.99
CA VAL A 3 1.87 10.53 -16.55
C VAL A 3 0.64 9.98 -15.82
N HIS A 4 0.71 8.73 -15.35
CA HIS A 4 -0.33 8.12 -14.53
C HIS A 4 -0.10 8.48 -13.05
N HIS A 5 -0.39 9.73 -12.68
CA HIS A 5 -0.14 10.30 -11.36
C HIS A 5 -0.52 9.43 -10.15
N THR A 6 -1.60 8.64 -10.25
CA THR A 6 -2.06 7.77 -9.15
C THR A 6 -1.22 6.50 -9.03
N LYS A 7 -0.75 5.96 -10.17
CA LYS A 7 0.09 4.76 -10.22
C LYS A 7 1.49 5.08 -9.68
N ASP A 8 2.06 6.20 -10.11
CA ASP A 8 3.39 6.66 -9.65
C ASP A 8 3.45 6.84 -8.12
N LYS A 9 2.35 7.33 -7.51
CA LYS A 9 2.24 7.49 -6.05
C LYS A 9 2.14 6.15 -5.31
N GLY A 10 1.39 5.20 -5.86
CA GLY A 10 1.28 3.85 -5.33
C GLY A 10 2.64 3.16 -5.34
N ASP A 11 3.31 3.16 -6.50
CA ASP A 11 4.63 2.56 -6.70
C ASP A 11 5.67 3.18 -5.76
N LEU A 12 5.66 4.52 -5.60
CA LEU A 12 6.52 5.21 -4.65
C LEU A 12 6.25 4.78 -3.20
N GLY A 13 4.98 4.66 -2.80
CA GLY A 13 4.60 4.18 -1.49
C GLY A 13 5.15 2.78 -1.22
N THR A 14 4.95 1.85 -2.16
CA THR A 14 5.43 0.46 -2.07
C THR A 14 6.96 0.40 -1.98
N ALA A 15 7.67 1.18 -2.79
CA ALA A 15 9.13 1.24 -2.74
C ALA A 15 9.65 1.76 -1.38
N LYS A 16 8.99 2.76 -0.80
CA LYS A 16 9.35 3.30 0.52
C LYS A 16 9.05 2.30 1.64
N ALA A 17 7.92 1.61 1.58
CA ALA A 17 7.57 0.57 2.55
C ALA A 17 8.55 -0.60 2.48
N HIS A 18 8.93 -1.04 1.27
CA HIS A 18 9.95 -2.06 1.07
C HIS A 18 11.28 -1.65 1.74
N ALA A 19 11.77 -0.42 1.48
CA ALA A 19 13.02 0.05 2.07
C ALA A 19 12.98 0.05 3.60
N ASP A 20 11.91 0.59 4.21
CA ASP A 20 11.74 0.61 5.68
C ASP A 20 11.67 -0.80 6.28
N LEU A 21 10.97 -1.74 5.63
CA LEU A 21 10.90 -3.14 6.07
C LEU A 21 12.27 -3.82 6.01
N VAL A 22 13.03 -3.60 4.94
CA VAL A 22 14.41 -4.12 4.79
C VAL A 22 15.34 -3.52 5.85
N GLU A 23 15.28 -2.21 6.09
CA GLU A 23 16.05 -1.52 7.15
C GLU A 23 15.75 -2.10 8.54
N ARG A 24 14.52 -2.59 8.76
CA ARG A 24 14.09 -3.26 10.01
C ARG A 24 14.39 -4.77 10.05
N GLY A 25 15.09 -5.30 9.05
CA GLY A 25 15.53 -6.70 9.01
C GLY A 25 14.48 -7.70 8.57
N PHE A 26 13.42 -7.27 7.87
CA PHE A 26 12.49 -8.20 7.24
C PHE A 26 13.02 -8.67 5.87
N LEU A 27 12.80 -9.94 5.55
CA LEU A 27 12.81 -10.40 4.16
C LEU A 27 11.52 -9.92 3.50
N VAL A 28 11.62 -9.23 2.35
CA VAL A 28 10.45 -8.70 1.64
C VAL A 28 10.25 -9.46 0.34
N LEU A 29 9.03 -9.99 0.13
CA LEU A 29 8.63 -10.71 -1.06
C LEU A 29 7.63 -9.87 -1.87
N PHE A 30 7.74 -9.96 -3.19
CA PHE A 30 6.81 -9.35 -4.13
C PHE A 30 5.89 -10.41 -4.74
N PRO A 31 4.57 -10.20 -4.77
CA PRO A 31 3.68 -11.07 -5.53
C PRO A 31 4.00 -10.93 -7.03
N ALA A 32 4.12 -12.06 -7.73
CA ALA A 32 4.30 -12.09 -9.19
C ALA A 32 2.97 -11.87 -9.95
N THR A 33 2.11 -10.98 -9.45
CA THR A 33 0.79 -10.64 -10.01
C THR A 33 0.36 -9.25 -9.55
N GLU A 34 -0.41 -8.56 -10.38
CA GLU A 34 -1.05 -7.28 -10.04
C GLU A 34 -2.42 -7.45 -9.36
N HIS A 35 -2.94 -8.67 -9.30
CA HIS A 35 -4.28 -8.95 -8.77
C HIS A 35 -4.30 -9.36 -7.29
N ALA A 36 -3.16 -9.30 -6.62
CA ALA A 36 -3.09 -9.58 -5.18
C ALA A 36 -3.82 -8.49 -4.39
N GLU A 37 -4.44 -8.87 -3.27
CA GLU A 37 -5.08 -7.93 -2.34
C GLU A 37 -4.06 -7.24 -1.41
N PHE A 38 -2.76 -7.44 -1.62
CA PHE A 38 -1.65 -6.85 -0.88
C PHE A 38 -0.49 -6.56 -1.84
N ASP A 39 0.39 -5.62 -1.47
CA ASP A 39 1.49 -5.18 -2.34
C ASP A 39 2.80 -5.93 -2.03
N LEU A 40 3.02 -6.29 -0.76
CA LEU A 40 4.25 -6.92 -0.27
C LEU A 40 3.91 -8.04 0.72
N VAL A 41 4.85 -8.96 0.92
CA VAL A 41 4.87 -9.83 2.10
C VAL A 41 6.16 -9.59 2.88
N ALA A 42 6.04 -9.24 4.16
CA ALA A 42 7.17 -9.13 5.07
C ALA A 42 7.31 -10.43 5.86
N TYR A 43 8.51 -11.02 5.86
CA TYR A 43 8.83 -12.24 6.57
C TYR A 43 9.94 -12.00 7.59
N ARG A 44 9.70 -12.41 8.83
CA ARG A 44 10.69 -12.42 9.92
C ARG A 44 10.20 -13.36 11.02
N ASP A 45 11.15 -14.00 11.72
CA ASP A 45 10.85 -14.87 12.87
C ASP A 45 9.79 -15.96 12.55
N ASP A 46 9.90 -16.58 11.36
CA ASP A 46 8.99 -17.61 10.85
C ASP A 46 7.54 -17.17 10.63
N VAL A 47 7.27 -15.86 10.62
CA VAL A 47 5.94 -15.29 10.39
C VAL A 47 5.91 -14.48 9.10
N PHE A 48 4.89 -14.73 8.28
CA PHE A 48 4.57 -13.93 7.10
C PHE A 48 3.50 -12.89 7.44
N HIS A 49 3.69 -11.66 6.98
CA HIS A 49 2.73 -10.58 7.06
C HIS A 49 2.42 -10.04 5.66
N ARG A 50 1.16 -10.18 5.22
CA ARG A 50 0.67 -9.57 3.98
C ARG A 50 0.43 -8.10 4.20
N VAL A 51 1.18 -7.26 3.50
CA VAL A 51 1.19 -5.81 3.67
C VAL A 51 0.54 -5.14 2.47
N GLN A 52 -0.58 -4.46 2.71
CA GLN A 52 -1.13 -3.50 1.75
C GLN A 52 -0.54 -2.12 2.06
N VAL A 53 0.01 -1.48 1.05
CA VAL A 53 0.56 -0.13 1.11
C VAL A 53 -0.46 0.86 0.53
N LYS A 54 -0.61 2.01 1.18
CA LYS A 54 -1.38 3.14 0.64
C LYS A 54 -0.60 4.44 0.78
N TYR A 55 -0.40 5.12 -0.34
CA TYR A 55 0.05 6.51 -0.35
C TYR A 55 -1.08 7.43 0.13
N ARG A 56 -0.82 8.29 1.12
CA ARG A 56 -1.75 9.32 1.58
C ARG A 56 -1.00 10.59 1.94
N SER A 57 -1.38 11.71 1.32
CA SER A 57 -0.96 13.03 1.78
C SER A 57 -1.85 13.49 2.92
N SER A 58 -1.26 14.12 3.94
CA SER A 58 -2.03 14.74 5.02
C SER A 58 -2.84 15.94 4.51
N ARG A 59 -4.01 16.17 5.10
CA ARG A 59 -4.80 17.39 4.88
C ARG A 59 -5.11 18.01 6.23
N SER A 60 -4.64 19.24 6.44
CA SER A 60 -4.80 19.95 7.72
C SER A 60 -4.28 19.15 8.91
N GLY A 61 -3.11 18.51 8.76
CA GLY A 61 -2.49 17.68 9.81
C GLY A 61 -3.16 16.33 10.05
N THR A 62 -4.22 15.97 9.31
CA THR A 62 -4.93 14.71 9.47
C THR A 62 -4.67 13.79 8.28
N LEU A 63 -4.34 12.53 8.55
CA LEU A 63 -4.28 11.45 7.55
C LEU A 63 -5.57 10.63 7.59
N LEU A 64 -6.44 10.80 6.60
CA LEU A 64 -7.65 10.00 6.49
C LEU A 64 -7.34 8.66 5.81
N VAL A 65 -7.43 7.58 6.58
CA VAL A 65 -7.23 6.22 6.10
C VAL A 65 -8.59 5.53 5.96
N ALA A 66 -8.94 5.15 4.73
CA ALA A 66 -10.17 4.41 4.45
C ALA A 66 -9.84 2.93 4.18
N PHE A 67 -10.49 2.03 4.91
CA PHE A 67 -10.43 0.57 4.74
C PHE A 67 -11.31 0.09 3.58
N ARG A 68 -11.14 0.74 2.43
CA ARG A 68 -11.82 0.41 1.17
C ARG A 68 -10.92 0.74 -0.02
N SER A 69 -11.15 0.05 -1.11
CA SER A 69 -10.64 0.36 -2.44
C SER A 69 -11.73 1.08 -3.22
N VAL A 70 -11.34 2.15 -3.91
CA VAL A 70 -12.23 2.94 -4.78
C VAL A 70 -11.52 3.04 -6.11
N TRP A 71 -12.18 2.62 -7.19
CA TRP A 71 -11.68 2.80 -8.54
C TRP A 71 -12.82 3.24 -9.44
N SER A 72 -12.48 3.98 -10.49
CA SER A 72 -13.46 4.42 -11.49
C SER A 72 -13.09 3.79 -12.81
N ASP A 73 -14.08 3.22 -13.49
CA ASP A 73 -13.96 2.77 -14.87
C ASP A 73 -15.03 3.46 -15.74
N ARG A 74 -15.12 3.08 -17.01
CA ARG A 74 -16.13 3.62 -17.94
C ARG A 74 -17.57 3.35 -17.52
N HIS A 75 -17.80 2.45 -16.58
CA HIS A 75 -19.12 2.05 -16.05
C HIS A 75 -19.43 2.67 -14.68
N GLY A 76 -18.56 3.53 -14.16
CA GLY A 76 -18.80 4.33 -12.96
C GLY A 76 -17.73 4.14 -11.89
N THR A 77 -18.04 4.60 -10.68
CA THR A 77 -17.15 4.47 -9.51
C THR A 77 -17.57 3.25 -8.69
N HIS A 78 -16.63 2.34 -8.53
CA HIS A 78 -16.80 1.12 -7.76
C HIS A 78 -16.12 1.25 -6.40
N LEU A 79 -16.69 0.56 -5.42
CA LEU A 79 -16.24 0.62 -4.04
C LEU A 79 -16.23 -0.80 -3.47
N LYS A 80 -15.05 -1.29 -3.11
CA LYS A 80 -14.84 -2.62 -2.51
C LYS A 80 -14.29 -2.43 -1.10
N PRO A 81 -14.97 -2.93 -0.05
CA PRO A 81 -14.39 -2.99 1.29
C PRO A 81 -13.07 -3.77 1.27
N SER A 82 -12.08 -3.33 2.04
CA SER A 82 -10.84 -4.10 2.18
C SER A 82 -11.12 -5.42 2.90
N ASP A 83 -10.77 -6.54 2.29
CA ASP A 83 -10.89 -7.85 2.92
C ASP A 83 -9.78 -8.03 3.96
N LYS A 84 -10.17 -7.93 5.24
CA LYS A 84 -9.26 -8.03 6.38
C LYS A 84 -8.69 -9.44 6.57
N SER A 85 -9.24 -10.46 5.90
CA SER A 85 -8.67 -11.81 5.91
C SER A 85 -7.49 -11.98 4.94
N GLN A 86 -7.38 -11.08 3.96
CA GLN A 86 -6.36 -11.09 2.91
C GLN A 86 -5.18 -10.17 3.19
N VAL A 87 -5.31 -9.27 4.17
CA VAL A 87 -4.30 -8.27 4.53
C VAL A 87 -4.08 -8.29 6.04
N ASP A 88 -2.83 -8.51 6.45
CA ASP A 88 -2.47 -8.54 7.87
C ASP A 88 -2.08 -7.14 8.37
N VAL A 89 -1.46 -6.33 7.51
CA VAL A 89 -0.94 -5.00 7.86
C VAL A 89 -1.31 -3.98 6.77
N LEU A 90 -1.78 -2.81 7.19
CA LEU A 90 -1.96 -1.65 6.33
C LEU A 90 -0.84 -0.64 6.57
N CYS A 91 0.11 -0.54 5.64
CA CYS A 91 1.20 0.43 5.67
C CYS A 91 0.76 1.73 5.00
N ILE A 92 0.84 2.85 5.71
CA ILE A 92 0.50 4.18 5.15
C ILE A 92 1.79 4.95 4.95
N TYR A 93 2.12 5.20 3.68
CA TYR A 93 3.18 6.15 3.34
C TYR A 93 2.58 7.54 3.18
N SER A 94 3.07 8.49 3.98
CA SER A 94 2.79 9.91 3.84
C SER A 94 4.10 10.66 3.60
N PRO A 95 4.20 11.47 2.54
CA PRO A 95 5.42 12.23 2.27
C PRO A 95 5.66 13.31 3.33
N GLU A 96 4.61 13.80 4.00
CA GLU A 96 4.73 14.84 5.02
C GLU A 96 5.09 14.30 6.41
N SER A 97 5.13 12.98 6.62
CA SER A 97 5.42 12.37 7.93
C SER A 97 6.90 12.03 8.16
N ARG A 98 7.81 12.49 7.28
CA ARG A 98 9.26 12.36 7.52
C ARG A 98 9.74 13.52 8.40
N HIS A 99 10.03 13.20 9.66
CA HIS A 99 10.96 13.94 10.50
C HIS A 99 12.35 13.30 10.41
#